data_AF-A0A424SKN4-F1
#
_entry.id   AF-A0A424SKN4-F1
#
_cell.length_a   1.000
_cell.length_b   1.000
_cell.length_c   1.000
_cell.angle_alpha   90.00
_cell.angle_beta   90.00
_cell.angle_gamma   90.00
#
_symmetry.space_group_name_H-M   'P 1'
#
loop_
_entity.id
_entity.type
_entity.pdbx_description
1 polymer ?
#
loop_
_entity_poly.entity_id
_entity_poly.type
_entity_poly.pdbx_seq_one_letter_code
_entity_poly.pdbx_strand_id
1 'polypeptide(L)'
;MDIKATELYNNFVKELVNSNGTTLEIEIIINQFENSTSSLAQVSIQNEKKFSLSSYEEFIFFIDDTIKTWDKNQRKLIIEDRIEGDLNFFDIFFGKKKNIKFTSLKQDSKKTELSFIIPSLDYSGEIIFDSINNKISSLKIFYDTNNYIKINVISVRKKIFKMPGDLNKLNYEVIDLRE
;
A
#
# COMPACT_ATOMS: atom_id res chain seq x y z
N MET A 1 16.05 2.09 -20.41
CA MET A 1 15.31 2.23 -19.13
C MET A 1 16.32 2.75 -18.12
N ASP A 2 16.00 3.84 -17.42
CA ASP A 2 16.97 4.53 -16.57
C ASP A 2 17.38 3.64 -15.39
N ILE A 3 18.65 3.22 -15.36
CA ILE A 3 19.22 2.32 -14.35
C ILE A 3 18.95 2.88 -12.94
N LYS A 4 19.02 4.21 -12.80
CA LYS A 4 18.81 4.92 -11.54
C LYS A 4 17.39 4.79 -11.00
N ALA A 5 16.37 4.91 -11.86
CA ALA A 5 14.97 4.78 -11.46
C ALA A 5 14.68 3.37 -10.90
N THR A 6 15.22 2.37 -11.57
CA THR A 6 15.07 0.95 -11.17
C THR A 6 15.76 0.68 -9.84
N GLU A 7 16.96 1.23 -9.65
CA GLU A 7 17.75 1.10 -8.43
C GLU A 7 17.08 1.79 -7.23
N LEU A 8 16.64 3.04 -7.40
CA LEU A 8 15.93 3.81 -6.36
C LEU A 8 14.70 3.04 -5.86
N TYR A 9 13.87 2.56 -6.78
CA TYR A 9 12.69 1.79 -6.44
C TYR A 9 13.04 0.46 -5.76
N ASN A 10 14.07 -0.25 -6.22
CA ASN A 10 14.52 -1.49 -5.58
C ASN A 10 15.00 -1.27 -4.14
N ASN A 11 15.73 -0.18 -3.89
CA ASN A 11 16.21 0.15 -2.55
C ASN A 11 15.03 0.43 -1.63
N PHE A 12 14.04 1.17 -2.10
CA PHE A 12 12.78 1.40 -1.39
C PHE A 12 12.04 0.10 -1.04
N VAL A 13 11.85 -0.81 -2.00
CA VAL A 13 11.18 -2.09 -1.74
C VAL A 13 11.93 -2.89 -0.67
N LYS A 14 13.27 -2.91 -0.72
CA LYS A 14 14.11 -3.58 0.29
C LYS A 14 14.00 -2.96 1.69
N GLU A 15 13.79 -1.65 1.79
CA GLU A 15 13.58 -1.01 3.09
C GLU A 15 12.28 -1.45 3.74
N LEU A 16 11.23 -1.62 2.94
CA LEU A 16 9.91 -2.04 3.43
C LEU A 16 9.84 -3.54 3.70
N VAL A 17 10.27 -4.36 2.74
CA VAL A 17 10.24 -5.82 2.81
C VAL A 17 11.58 -6.30 3.39
N ASN A 18 11.64 -6.38 4.71
CA ASN A 18 12.83 -6.83 5.43
C ASN A 18 12.48 -7.85 6.53
N SER A 19 13.47 -8.63 6.95
CA SER A 19 13.31 -9.71 7.93
C SER A 19 12.79 -9.26 9.30
N ASN A 20 12.96 -7.98 9.66
CA ASN A 20 12.56 -7.44 10.95
C ASN A 20 11.12 -6.90 10.95
N GLY A 21 10.47 -6.88 9.78
CA GLY A 21 9.19 -6.25 9.57
C GLY A 21 9.26 -4.72 9.60
N THR A 22 8.32 -4.11 8.88
CA THR A 22 8.19 -2.65 8.78
C THR A 22 6.78 -2.23 9.13
N THR A 23 6.66 -1.21 9.97
CA THR A 23 5.39 -0.52 10.21
C THR A 23 5.45 0.88 9.62
N LEU A 24 4.46 1.19 8.81
CA LEU A 24 4.21 2.52 8.26
C LEU A 24 3.03 3.15 8.99
N GLU A 25 3.17 4.40 9.42
CA GLU A 25 2.01 5.26 9.63
C GLU A 25 1.76 6.02 8.35
N ILE A 26 0.53 5.99 7.87
CA ILE A 26 0.15 6.57 6.60
C ILE A 26 -1.14 7.38 6.72
N GLU A 27 -1.29 8.33 5.80
CA GLU A 27 -2.56 8.97 5.48
C GLU A 27 -2.98 8.53 4.08
N ILE A 28 -4.21 8.05 3.95
CA ILE A 28 -4.82 7.65 2.68
C ILE A 28 -5.76 8.77 2.28
N ILE A 29 -5.53 9.36 1.11
CA ILE A 29 -6.37 10.38 0.51
C ILE A 29 -7.02 9.79 -0.73
N ILE A 30 -8.34 9.80 -0.77
CA ILE A 30 -9.13 9.36 -1.94
C ILE A 30 -9.82 10.60 -2.49
N ASN A 31 -9.51 10.95 -3.73
CA ASN A 31 -10.18 12.02 -4.45
C ASN A 31 -11.06 11.40 -5.53
N GLN A 32 -12.34 11.77 -5.53
CA GLN A 32 -13.33 11.38 -6.52
C GLN A 32 -14.14 12.60 -6.95
N PHE A 33 -13.83 13.14 -8.13
CA PHE A 33 -14.40 14.39 -8.63
C PHE A 33 -14.19 15.55 -7.64
N GLU A 34 -15.27 16.14 -7.13
CA GLU A 34 -15.25 17.24 -6.16
C GLU A 34 -15.13 16.76 -4.70
N ASN A 35 -15.25 15.44 -4.47
CA ASN A 35 -15.18 14.87 -3.13
C ASN A 35 -13.77 14.38 -2.83
N SER A 36 -13.29 14.66 -1.62
CA SER A 36 -12.01 14.19 -1.13
C SER A 36 -12.17 13.72 0.31
N THR A 37 -11.70 12.51 0.59
CA THR A 37 -11.66 11.93 1.93
C THR A 37 -10.22 11.66 2.33
N SER A 38 -9.95 11.75 3.63
CA SER A 38 -8.66 11.38 4.21
C SER A 38 -8.88 10.48 5.42
N SER A 39 -8.05 9.45 5.55
CA SER A 39 -8.05 8.57 6.70
C SER A 39 -6.63 8.20 7.12
N LEU A 40 -6.43 8.03 8.44
CA LEU A 40 -5.16 7.56 8.99
C LEU A 40 -5.19 6.04 9.13
N ALA A 41 -4.09 5.42 8.75
CA ALA A 41 -3.92 3.98 8.89
C ALA A 41 -2.49 3.62 9.29
N GLN A 42 -2.36 2.44 9.88
CA GLN A 42 -1.08 1.79 10.11
C GLN A 42 -0.98 0.58 9.19
N VAL A 43 0.13 0.49 8.45
CA VAL A 43 0.44 -0.69 7.63
C VAL A 43 1.57 -1.45 8.30
N SER A 44 1.37 -2.72 8.58
CA SER A 44 2.43 -3.58 9.10
C SER A 44 2.78 -4.63 8.05
N ILE A 45 4.04 -4.65 7.63
CA ILE A 45 4.56 -5.44 6.51
C ILE A 45 5.54 -6.45 7.09
N GLN A 46 5.26 -7.74 6.91
CA GLN A 46 6.25 -8.81 7.12
C GLN A 46 6.91 -9.19 5.80
N ASN A 47 6.11 -9.38 4.76
CA ASN A 47 6.53 -9.59 3.38
C ASN A 47 5.35 -9.34 2.42
N GLU A 48 5.57 -9.52 1.12
CA GLU A 48 4.56 -9.33 0.07
C GLU A 48 3.29 -10.22 0.18
N LYS A 49 3.38 -11.33 0.93
CA LYS A 49 2.27 -12.25 1.19
C LYS A 49 1.65 -12.05 2.56
N LYS A 50 2.30 -11.28 3.44
CA LYS A 50 1.85 -11.14 4.82
C LYS A 50 2.02 -9.70 5.29
N PHE A 51 0.91 -8.99 5.26
CA PHE A 51 0.82 -7.62 5.72
C PHE A 51 -0.59 -7.30 6.22
N SER A 52 -0.73 -6.17 6.89
CA SER A 52 -2.03 -5.68 7.36
C SER A 52 -2.17 -4.19 7.22
N LEU A 53 -3.40 -3.73 7.07
CA LEU A 53 -3.80 -2.34 7.23
C LEU A 53 -4.72 -2.24 8.44
N SER A 54 -4.45 -1.30 9.33
CA SER A 54 -5.31 -1.01 10.48
C SER A 54 -5.66 0.46 10.48
N SER A 55 -6.94 0.78 10.30
CA SER A 55 -7.48 2.12 10.52
C SER A 55 -8.26 2.16 11.83
N TYR A 56 -8.99 3.24 12.07
CA TYR A 56 -9.93 3.31 13.19
C TYR A 56 -11.11 2.33 13.00
N GLU A 57 -11.66 2.25 11.80
CA GLU A 57 -12.92 1.54 11.49
C GLU A 57 -12.70 0.09 11.08
N GLU A 58 -11.55 -0.20 10.47
CA GLU A 58 -11.29 -1.51 9.89
C GLU A 58 -9.90 -2.04 10.28
N PHE A 59 -9.79 -3.35 10.19
CA PHE A 59 -8.51 -4.03 10.17
C PHE A 59 -8.54 -5.05 9.02
N ILE A 60 -7.63 -4.90 8.06
CA ILE A 60 -7.51 -5.79 6.91
C ILE A 60 -6.22 -6.59 7.01
N PHE A 61 -6.32 -7.91 6.88
CA PHE A 61 -5.19 -8.82 6.76
C PHE A 61 -5.07 -9.34 5.35
N PHE A 62 -3.83 -9.44 4.90
CA PHE A 62 -3.46 -10.17 3.70
C PHE A 62 -2.51 -11.27 4.15
N ILE A 63 -2.94 -12.53 4.03
CA ILE A 63 -2.14 -13.71 4.37
C ILE A 63 -2.21 -14.67 3.19
N ASP A 64 -1.08 -14.80 2.51
CA ASP A 64 -0.97 -15.51 1.24
C ASP A 64 -2.03 -14.98 0.26
N ASP A 65 -2.97 -15.83 -0.14
CA ASP A 65 -4.03 -15.49 -1.07
C ASP A 65 -5.35 -15.17 -0.37
N THR A 66 -5.41 -15.17 0.96
CA THR A 66 -6.63 -14.83 1.71
C THR A 66 -6.57 -13.39 2.22
N ILE A 67 -7.66 -12.66 2.02
CA ILE A 67 -7.93 -11.37 2.62
C ILE A 67 -8.95 -11.56 3.75
N LYS A 68 -8.67 -10.96 4.91
CA LYS A 68 -9.64 -10.90 6.01
C LYS A 68 -9.87 -9.46 6.41
N THR A 69 -11.10 -8.99 6.25
CA THR A 69 -11.51 -7.64 6.61
C THR A 69 -12.37 -7.69 7.85
N TRP A 70 -11.86 -7.13 8.93
CA TRP A 70 -12.61 -6.92 10.16
C TRP A 70 -13.17 -5.50 10.19
N ASP A 71 -14.47 -5.38 9.99
CA ASP A 71 -15.25 -4.15 10.23
C ASP A 71 -15.54 -4.07 11.73
N LYS A 72 -14.91 -3.12 12.41
CA LYS A 72 -15.01 -2.94 13.87
C LYS A 72 -16.36 -2.36 14.27
N ASN A 73 -16.96 -1.55 13.40
CA ASN A 73 -18.23 -0.88 13.65
C ASN A 73 -19.39 -1.86 13.54
N GLN A 74 -19.41 -2.66 12.46
CA GLN A 74 -20.45 -3.65 12.22
C GLN A 74 -20.20 -4.97 12.94
N ARG A 75 -19.03 -5.16 13.54
CA ARG A 75 -18.61 -6.41 14.18
C ARG A 75 -18.67 -7.60 13.21
N LYS A 76 -18.24 -7.36 11.97
CA LYS A 76 -18.22 -8.33 10.88
C LYS A 76 -16.79 -8.72 10.53
N LEU A 77 -16.59 -10.01 10.30
CA LEU A 77 -15.37 -10.56 9.70
C LEU A 77 -15.73 -11.07 8.31
N ILE A 78 -15.21 -10.39 7.28
CA ILE A 78 -15.33 -10.80 5.89
C ILE A 78 -14.06 -11.56 5.53
N ILE A 79 -14.21 -12.73 4.92
CA ILE A 79 -13.11 -13.57 4.43
C ILE A 79 -13.32 -13.75 2.93
N GLU A 80 -12.30 -13.40 2.15
CA GLU A 80 -12.32 -13.49 0.68
C GLU A 80 -10.94 -13.93 0.18
N ASP A 81 -10.88 -14.47 -1.03
CA ASP A 81 -9.61 -14.78 -1.68
C ASP A 81 -9.19 -13.64 -2.61
N ARG A 82 -7.88 -13.47 -2.77
CA ARG A 82 -7.29 -12.56 -3.74
C ARG A 82 -7.68 -13.00 -5.14
N ILE A 83 -8.25 -12.07 -5.91
CA ILE A 83 -8.48 -12.27 -7.33
C ILE A 83 -7.12 -12.22 -8.04
N GLU A 84 -6.78 -13.29 -8.75
CA GLU A 84 -5.53 -13.34 -9.51
C GLU A 84 -5.52 -12.26 -10.59
N GLY A 85 -4.48 -11.42 -10.59
CA GLY A 85 -4.34 -10.32 -11.56
C GLY A 85 -4.78 -8.95 -11.03
N ASP A 86 -5.51 -8.89 -9.92
CA ASP A 86 -5.88 -7.62 -9.30
C ASP A 86 -4.66 -6.95 -8.66
N LEU A 87 -4.35 -5.74 -9.14
CA LEU A 87 -3.29 -4.92 -8.59
C LEU A 87 -3.85 -4.11 -7.42
N ASN A 88 -3.45 -4.46 -6.20
CA ASN A 88 -3.70 -3.60 -5.05
C ASN A 88 -2.58 -2.55 -4.91
N PHE A 89 -2.88 -1.45 -4.23
CA PHE A 89 -1.93 -0.34 -4.00
C PHE A 89 -0.62 -0.81 -3.35
N PHE A 90 -0.68 -1.84 -2.49
CA PHE A 90 0.47 -2.40 -1.79
C PHE A 90 1.38 -3.24 -2.68
N ASP A 91 0.89 -3.79 -3.78
CA ASP A 91 1.72 -4.51 -4.75
C ASP A 91 2.82 -3.59 -5.34
N ILE A 92 2.57 -2.28 -5.42
CA ILE A 92 3.58 -1.27 -5.80
C ILE A 92 4.61 -1.07 -4.69
N PHE A 93 4.20 -1.09 -3.42
CA PHE A 93 5.14 -1.05 -2.29
C PHE A 93 6.03 -2.30 -2.22
N PHE A 94 5.54 -3.45 -2.70
CA PHE A 94 6.25 -4.73 -2.64
C PHE A 94 7.07 -5.07 -3.87
N GLY A 95 7.17 -4.17 -4.84
CA GLY A 95 8.06 -4.41 -5.98
C GLY A 95 7.50 -5.34 -7.04
N LYS A 96 6.17 -5.56 -7.11
CA LYS A 96 5.57 -6.33 -8.21
C LYS A 96 5.59 -5.53 -9.50
N LYS A 97 6.76 -5.55 -10.16
CA LYS A 97 7.09 -4.73 -11.33
C LYS A 97 6.42 -5.15 -12.63
N LYS A 98 5.90 -6.38 -12.72
CA LYS A 98 5.42 -6.97 -13.98
C LYS A 98 4.40 -6.07 -14.69
N ASN A 99 3.66 -5.28 -13.92
CA ASN A 99 2.57 -4.45 -14.41
C ASN A 99 2.89 -2.94 -14.42
N ILE A 100 4.10 -2.51 -14.01
CA ILE A 100 4.47 -1.08 -13.97
C ILE A 100 5.61 -0.75 -14.95
N LYS A 101 5.53 0.41 -15.59
CA LYS A 101 6.60 0.97 -16.43
C LYS A 101 6.98 2.35 -15.92
N PHE A 102 8.23 2.55 -15.55
CA PHE A 102 8.75 3.86 -15.17
C PHE A 102 8.92 4.75 -16.40
N THR A 103 8.40 5.97 -16.34
CA THR A 103 8.34 6.90 -17.48
C THR A 103 9.32 8.06 -17.32
N SER A 104 9.52 8.57 -16.11
CA SER A 104 10.49 9.63 -15.85
C SER A 104 11.00 9.61 -14.41
N LEU A 105 12.23 10.12 -14.24
CA LEU A 105 12.82 10.42 -12.95
C LEU A 105 13.18 11.91 -12.94
N LYS A 106 12.60 12.68 -12.02
CA LYS A 106 12.92 14.09 -11.80
C LYS A 106 13.46 14.25 -10.39
N GLN A 107 14.52 15.03 -10.24
CA GLN A 107 15.13 15.29 -8.94
C GLN A 107 15.32 16.79 -8.77
N ASP A 108 14.87 17.31 -7.63
CA ASP A 108 15.18 18.64 -7.15
C ASP A 108 15.83 18.57 -5.76
N SER A 109 16.15 19.73 -5.18
CA SER A 109 16.84 19.83 -3.90
C SER A 109 16.06 19.29 -2.70
N LYS A 110 14.74 19.07 -2.85
CA LYS A 110 13.85 18.61 -1.78
C LYS A 110 13.28 17.21 -2.07
N LYS A 111 12.96 16.90 -3.32
CA LYS A 111 12.29 15.65 -3.68
C LYS A 111 12.84 15.00 -4.94
N THR A 112 12.73 13.68 -4.95
CA THR A 112 12.91 12.84 -6.14
C THR A 112 11.55 12.24 -6.51
N GLU A 113 11.12 12.48 -7.73
CA GLU A 113 9.83 12.06 -8.29
C GLU A 113 10.07 10.98 -9.35
N LEU A 114 9.54 9.80 -9.09
CA LEU A 114 9.56 8.66 -10.00
C LEU A 114 8.15 8.43 -10.56
N SER A 115 7.96 8.82 -11.81
CA SER A 115 6.69 8.65 -12.53
C SER A 115 6.61 7.26 -13.16
N PHE A 116 5.41 6.69 -13.17
CA PHE A 116 5.14 5.39 -13.76
C PHE A 116 3.75 5.31 -14.39
N ILE A 117 3.54 4.28 -15.20
CA ILE A 117 2.23 3.88 -15.72
C ILE A 117 1.97 2.41 -15.39
N ILE A 118 0.69 2.05 -15.28
CA ILE A 118 0.19 0.66 -15.19
C ILE A 118 -0.59 0.39 -16.48
N PRO A 119 0.06 -0.08 -17.57
CA PRO A 119 -0.56 -0.13 -18.89
C PRO A 119 -1.82 -0.99 -18.97
N SER A 120 -1.90 -2.07 -18.17
CA SER A 120 -3.05 -2.97 -18.16
C SER A 120 -4.33 -2.34 -17.61
N LEU A 121 -4.19 -1.26 -16.84
CA LEU A 121 -5.31 -0.56 -16.20
C LEU A 121 -5.53 0.85 -16.76
N ASP A 122 -4.69 1.30 -17.69
CA ASP A 122 -4.63 2.69 -18.16
C ASP A 122 -4.43 3.72 -17.02
N TYR A 123 -3.74 3.32 -15.95
CA TYR A 123 -3.45 4.20 -14.82
C TYR A 123 -2.05 4.80 -14.92
N SER A 124 -1.88 5.95 -14.29
CA SER A 124 -0.57 6.57 -14.09
C SER A 124 -0.30 6.81 -12.61
N GLY A 125 0.94 7.10 -12.25
CA GLY A 125 1.28 7.38 -10.88
C GLY A 125 2.65 7.99 -10.68
N GLU A 126 2.90 8.38 -9.44
CA GLU A 126 4.15 8.96 -8.98
C GLU A 126 4.51 8.40 -7.61
N ILE A 127 5.80 8.12 -7.43
CA ILE A 127 6.41 7.88 -6.13
C ILE A 127 7.31 9.07 -5.82
N ILE A 128 7.08 9.70 -4.67
CA ILE A 128 7.89 10.81 -4.18
C ILE A 128 8.79 10.30 -3.06
N PHE A 129 10.07 10.57 -3.19
CA PHE A 129 11.10 10.33 -2.19
C PHE A 129 11.68 11.66 -1.70
N ASP A 130 12.06 11.71 -0.43
CA ASP A 130 12.88 12.78 0.11
C ASP A 130 14.29 12.71 -0.52
N SER A 131 14.75 13.80 -1.16
CA SER A 131 16.03 13.79 -1.88
C SER A 131 17.27 13.67 -0.98
N ILE A 132 17.14 13.90 0.34
CA ILE A 132 18.27 13.90 1.26
C ILE A 132 18.53 12.48 1.76
N ASN A 133 17.48 11.75 2.14
CA ASN A 133 17.60 10.43 2.74
C ASN A 133 16.99 9.30 1.89
N ASN A 134 16.46 9.62 0.70
CA ASN A 134 15.81 8.68 -0.23
C ASN A 134 14.64 7.88 0.37
N LYS A 135 14.07 8.34 1.49
CA LYS A 135 12.90 7.69 2.07
C LYS A 135 11.66 8.06 1.29
N ILE A 136 10.75 7.10 1.16
CA ILE A 136 9.44 7.37 0.58
C ILE A 136 8.68 8.41 1.39
N SER A 137 8.11 9.39 0.69
CA SER A 137 7.23 10.41 1.24
C SER A 137 5.79 10.18 0.82
N SER A 138 5.56 9.80 -0.44
CA SER A 138 4.21 9.46 -0.89
C SER A 138 4.19 8.58 -2.14
N LEU A 139 3.09 7.88 -2.34
CA LEU A 139 2.72 7.21 -3.58
C LEU A 139 1.35 7.74 -4.01
N LYS A 140 1.18 8.05 -5.29
CA LYS A 140 -0.10 8.48 -5.85
C LYS A 140 -0.39 7.70 -7.13
N ILE A 141 -1.63 7.24 -7.27
CA ILE A 141 -2.15 6.58 -8.46
C ILE A 141 -3.33 7.41 -8.97
N PHE A 142 -3.26 7.79 -10.23
CA PHE A 142 -4.31 8.49 -10.96
C PHE A 142 -5.08 7.47 -11.81
N TYR A 143 -6.39 7.40 -11.58
CA TYR A 143 -7.32 6.63 -12.42
C TYR A 143 -7.75 7.46 -13.63
N ASP A 144 -7.95 8.77 -13.43
CA ASP A 144 -8.13 9.76 -14.47
C ASP A 144 -7.71 11.15 -13.95
N THR A 145 -8.10 12.23 -14.64
CA THR A 145 -7.75 13.61 -14.25
C THR A 145 -8.33 14.06 -12.91
N ASN A 146 -9.46 13.49 -12.48
CA ASN A 146 -10.22 13.88 -11.30
C ASN A 146 -10.29 12.79 -10.23
N ASN A 147 -9.79 11.58 -10.52
CA ASN A 147 -9.86 10.43 -9.64
C ASN A 147 -8.45 9.94 -9.29
N TYR A 148 -8.11 9.95 -8.01
CA TYR A 148 -6.83 9.44 -7.54
C TYR A 148 -6.90 8.87 -6.12
N ILE A 149 -5.98 7.95 -5.82
CA ILE A 149 -5.62 7.58 -4.45
C ILE A 149 -4.19 8.03 -4.19
N LYS A 150 -3.96 8.66 -3.05
CA LYS A 150 -2.64 9.04 -2.56
C LYS A 150 -2.42 8.46 -1.18
N ILE A 151 -1.23 7.91 -0.96
CA ILE A 151 -0.75 7.53 0.36
C ILE A 151 0.42 8.44 0.71
N ASN A 152 0.26 9.22 1.78
CA ASN A 152 1.37 9.95 2.41
C ASN A 152 1.97 9.07 3.50
N VAL A 153 3.29 8.92 3.52
CA VAL A 153 4.01 8.19 4.55
C VAL A 153 4.41 9.18 5.65
N ILE A 154 3.80 9.01 6.83
CA ILE A 154 4.03 9.88 8.00
C ILE A 154 5.29 9.40 8.74
N SER A 155 5.39 8.08 8.98
CA SER A 155 6.53 7.51 9.67
C SER A 155 6.81 6.08 9.23
N VAL A 156 8.08 5.68 9.29
CA VAL A 156 8.55 4.32 9.00
C VAL A 156 9.31 3.81 10.21
N ARG A 157 8.91 2.66 10.75
CA ARG A 157 9.55 2.04 11.92
C ARG A 157 9.83 0.57 11.65
N LYS A 158 11.04 0.11 11.99
CA LYS A 158 11.37 -1.31 11.99
C LYS A 158 10.71 -1.95 13.21
N LYS A 159 9.74 -2.82 12.97
CA LYS A 159 8.98 -3.47 14.02
C LYS A 159 8.46 -4.80 13.50
N ILE A 160 8.66 -5.83 14.32
CA ILE A 160 8.15 -7.16 14.01
C ILE A 160 6.62 -7.08 13.93
N PHE A 161 6.10 -7.52 12.79
CA PHE A 161 4.67 -7.69 12.58
C PHE A 161 4.08 -8.53 13.72
N LYS A 162 3.10 -7.97 14.44
CA LYS A 162 2.32 -8.71 15.40
C LYS A 162 0.88 -8.74 14.91
N MET A 163 0.39 -9.94 14.67
CA MET A 163 -1.03 -10.15 14.45
C MET A 163 -1.78 -9.65 15.70
N PRO A 164 -2.84 -8.84 15.56
CA PRO A 164 -3.79 -8.63 16.64
C PRO A 164 -4.20 -9.98 17.21
N GLY A 165 -4.39 -10.02 18.53
CA GLY A 165 -4.78 -11.25 19.23
C GLY A 165 -6.00 -11.91 18.59
N ASP A 166 -6.06 -13.23 18.75
CA ASP A 166 -7.03 -14.18 18.17
C ASP A 166 -8.42 -13.57 17.89
N LEU A 167 -8.63 -13.10 16.66
CA LEU A 167 -9.90 -12.50 16.21
C LEU A 167 -11.08 -13.46 16.38
N ASN A 168 -10.80 -14.76 16.40
CA ASN A 168 -11.76 -15.84 16.61
C ASN A 168 -12.41 -15.81 18.01
N LYS A 169 -11.85 -15.07 18.98
CA LYS A 169 -12.38 -14.99 20.35
C LYS A 169 -13.44 -13.91 20.55
N LEU A 170 -13.70 -13.13 19.52
CA LEU A 170 -14.60 -11.99 19.58
C LEU A 170 -15.90 -12.38 18.86
N ASN A 171 -17.04 -12.10 19.50
CA ASN A 171 -18.35 -12.45 18.96
C ASN A 171 -18.67 -11.59 17.72
N TYR A 172 -18.34 -12.11 16.55
CA TYR A 172 -18.49 -11.47 15.24
C TYR A 172 -19.39 -12.28 14.33
N GLU A 173 -20.13 -11.58 13.47
CA GLU A 173 -20.73 -12.20 12.30
C GLU A 173 -19.62 -12.52 11.29
N VAL A 174 -19.56 -13.76 10.82
CA VAL A 174 -18.57 -14.20 9.84
C VAL A 174 -19.25 -14.33 8.48
N ILE A 175 -18.73 -13.62 7.49
CA ILE A 175 -19.15 -13.66 6.10
C ILE A 175 -18.00 -14.25 5.30
N ASP A 176 -18.17 -15.46 4.79
CA ASP A 176 -17.18 -16.15 3.97
C ASP A 176 -17.60 -16.07 2.49
N LEU A 177 -16.78 -15.41 1.68
CA LEU A 177 -17.01 -15.15 0.26
C LEU A 177 -16.07 -15.97 -0.64
N ARG A 178 -15.30 -16.89 -0.06
CA ARG A 178 -14.41 -17.78 -0.82
C ARG A 178 -15.23 -18.81 -1.60
N GLU A 179 -14.74 -19.18 -2.78
CA GLU A 179 -15.34 -20.22 -3.64
C GLU A 179 -14.69 -21.60 -3.46
#